data_AF-A0A7J9ZV09-F1
#
_entry.id   AF-A0A7J9ZV09-F1
#
_cell.length_a   1.000
_cell.length_b   1.000
_cell.length_c   1.000
_cell.angle_alpha   90.00
_cell.angle_beta   90.00
_cell.angle_gamma   90.00
#
_symmetry.space_group_name_H-M   'P 1'
#
loop_
_entity.id
_entity.type
_entity.pdbx_description
1 polymer ?
#
loop_
_entity_poly.entity_id
_entity_poly.type
_entity_poly.pdbx_seq_one_letter_code
_entity_poly.pdbx_strand_id
1 'polypeptide(L)'
;MAEQVLRAELAEAGLAGAVEVDSSGTGGWHEDEPMDPRAAAALAEREYPTAHMARRFVPAWFADRDLVLAMDAHNLATLRRGLPGDAAERLRMFASFAPGAPDDAEVPDPYYGDAGFDEVLDLIERSAKGLVRALGDLLGT
;
A
#
# COMPACT_ATOMS: atom_id res chain seq x y z
N MET A 1 4.33 6.34 -0.39
CA MET A 1 3.02 7.01 -0.60
C MET A 1 1.90 6.24 0.10
N ALA A 2 1.54 5.03 -0.34
CA ALA A 2 0.39 4.28 0.19
C ALA A 2 0.35 4.13 1.73
N GLU A 3 1.48 3.81 2.37
CA GLU A 3 1.54 3.74 3.85
C GLU A 3 1.08 5.05 4.51
N GLN A 4 1.57 6.19 4.03
CA GLN A 4 1.31 7.49 4.65
C GLN A 4 -0.15 7.90 4.49
N VAL A 5 -0.69 7.72 3.29
CA VAL A 5 -2.10 7.98 2.99
C VAL A 5 -3.00 7.06 3.82
N LEU A 6 -2.72 5.76 3.86
CA LEU A 6 -3.54 4.81 4.60
C LEU A 6 -3.54 5.08 6.11
N ARG A 7 -2.39 5.43 6.70
CA ARG A 7 -2.31 5.82 8.11
C ARG A 7 -3.17 7.06 8.40
N ALA A 8 -3.15 8.05 7.52
CA ALA A 8 -3.96 9.26 7.68
C ALA A 8 -5.45 8.94 7.58
N GLU A 9 -5.89 8.21 6.56
CA GLU A 9 -7.30 7.82 6.39
C GLU A 9 -7.81 6.94 7.55
N LEU A 10 -6.99 6.03 8.07
CA LEU A 10 -7.32 5.26 9.28
C LEU A 10 -7.46 6.15 10.51
N ALA A 11 -6.62 7.18 10.66
CA ALA A 11 -6.73 8.12 11.77
C ALA A 11 -8.01 8.96 11.68
N GLU A 12 -8.35 9.44 10.49
CA GLU A 12 -9.60 10.17 10.24
C GLU A 12 -10.84 9.33 10.51
N ALA A 13 -10.80 8.03 10.19
CA ALA A 13 -11.86 7.08 10.48
C ALA A 13 -11.88 6.55 11.92
N GLY A 14 -10.94 6.96 12.79
CA GLY A 14 -10.85 6.49 14.17
C GLY A 14 -10.35 5.05 14.33
N LEU A 15 -9.73 4.47 13.29
CA LEU A 15 -9.24 3.09 13.25
C LEU A 15 -7.74 2.96 13.54
N ALA A 16 -7.01 4.06 13.74
CA ALA A 16 -5.56 4.04 13.97
C ALA A 16 -5.13 3.21 15.22
N GLY A 17 -6.03 2.97 16.17
CA GLY A 17 -5.77 2.10 17.33
C GLY A 17 -6.05 0.62 17.09
N ALA A 18 -6.75 0.28 16.01
CA ALA A 18 -7.14 -1.09 15.67
C ALA A 18 -6.33 -1.68 14.51
N VAL A 19 -5.74 -0.83 13.67
CA VAL A 19 -5.03 -1.24 12.45
C VAL A 19 -3.61 -0.71 12.48
N GLU A 20 -2.64 -1.62 12.47
CA GLU A 20 -1.23 -1.30 12.23
C GLU A 20 -0.92 -1.38 10.73
N VAL A 21 -0.18 -0.40 10.23
CA VAL A 21 0.27 -0.35 8.83
C VAL A 21 1.79 -0.30 8.83
N ASP A 22 2.43 -0.91 7.84
CA ASP A 22 3.79 -0.56 7.43
C ASP A 22 3.93 -0.83 5.93
N SER A 23 5.14 -0.63 5.37
CA SER A 23 5.43 -0.97 3.99
C SER A 23 6.82 -1.58 3.82
N SER A 24 6.98 -2.27 2.68
CA SER A 24 8.24 -2.86 2.21
C SER A 24 8.20 -3.12 0.70
N GLY A 25 9.36 -3.16 0.07
CA GLY A 25 9.52 -3.52 -1.34
C GLY A 25 9.76 -5.02 -1.51
N THR A 26 9.33 -5.60 -2.63
CA THR A 26 9.64 -7.00 -2.98
C THR A 26 11.11 -7.18 -3.39
N GLY A 27 11.73 -6.12 -3.93
CA GLY A 27 13.16 -6.02 -4.20
C GLY A 27 13.96 -5.36 -3.07
N GLY A 28 15.29 -5.51 -3.10
CA GLY A 28 16.22 -4.90 -2.12
C GLY A 28 17.01 -3.70 -2.64
N TRP A 29 16.62 -3.13 -3.79
CA TRP A 29 17.42 -2.12 -4.50
C TRP A 29 17.52 -0.77 -3.77
N HIS A 30 16.54 -0.46 -2.92
CA HIS A 30 16.42 0.80 -2.19
C HIS A 30 16.41 0.60 -0.67
N GLU A 31 16.88 -0.54 -0.18
CA GLU A 31 16.89 -0.80 1.27
C GLU A 31 17.70 0.26 2.01
N ASP A 32 17.17 0.74 3.13
CA ASP A 32 17.72 1.85 3.93
C ASP A 32 17.81 3.22 3.22
N GLU A 33 17.11 3.37 2.09
CA GLU A 33 16.95 4.67 1.44
C GLU A 33 15.68 5.39 1.94
N PRO A 34 15.70 6.74 2.02
CA PRO A 34 14.50 7.52 2.26
C PRO A 34 13.54 7.45 1.07
N MET A 35 12.33 8.00 1.24
CA MET A 35 11.38 8.14 0.14
C MET A 35 11.98 8.95 -1.03
N ASP A 36 11.65 8.56 -2.27
CA ASP A 36 12.00 9.35 -3.46
C ASP A 36 11.51 10.80 -3.29
N PRO A 37 12.37 11.80 -3.58
CA PRO A 37 12.02 13.21 -3.40
C PRO A 37 10.75 13.66 -4.14
N ARG A 38 10.42 13.05 -5.29
CA ARG A 38 9.22 13.37 -6.07
C ARG A 38 7.96 12.82 -5.41
N ALA A 39 8.02 11.61 -4.85
CA ALA A 39 6.95 11.06 -4.03
C ALA A 39 6.76 11.88 -2.75
N ALA A 40 7.86 12.28 -2.11
CA ALA A 40 7.80 13.13 -0.92
C ALA A 40 7.20 14.51 -1.24
N ALA A 41 7.53 15.11 -2.40
CA ALA A 41 6.94 16.37 -2.84
C ALA A 41 5.42 16.24 -3.03
N ALA A 42 4.96 15.23 -3.77
CA ALA A 42 3.53 14.99 -4.00
C ALA A 42 2.75 14.78 -2.69
N LEU A 43 3.31 14.03 -1.73
CA LEU A 43 2.71 13.87 -0.41
C LEU A 43 2.68 15.17 0.39
N ALA A 44 3.79 15.92 0.40
CA ALA A 44 3.91 17.16 1.17
C ALA A 44 2.96 18.25 0.66
N GLU A 45 2.74 18.32 -0.66
CA GLU A 45 1.76 19.24 -1.27
C GLU A 45 0.32 18.98 -0.80
N ARG A 46 0.03 17.75 -0.35
CA ARG A 46 -1.26 17.32 0.21
C ARG A 46 -1.22 17.14 1.72
N GLU A 47 -0.22 17.73 2.38
CA GLU A 47 -0.05 17.74 3.83
C GLU A 47 0.14 16.36 4.49
N TYR A 48 0.52 15.35 3.70
CA TYR A 48 0.87 14.03 4.24
C TYR A 48 2.31 13.99 4.79
N PRO A 49 2.58 13.17 5.82
CA PRO A 49 3.94 12.93 6.28
C PRO A 49 4.80 12.26 5.20
N THR A 50 6.09 12.59 5.18
CA THR A 50 7.06 12.07 4.19
C THR A 50 8.14 11.18 4.80
N ALA A 51 8.22 11.12 6.14
CA ALA A 51 9.21 10.31 6.84
C ALA A 51 9.00 8.82 6.55
N HIS A 52 9.97 8.19 5.92
CA HIS A 52 9.93 6.79 5.53
C HIS A 52 11.36 6.26 5.38
N MET A 53 11.51 4.97 5.65
CA MET A 53 12.73 4.22 5.38
C MET A 53 12.34 2.95 4.63
N ALA A 54 12.88 2.78 3.44
CA ALA A 54 12.58 1.61 2.63
C ALA A 54 13.21 0.36 3.24
N ARG A 55 12.45 -0.73 3.21
CA ARG A 55 12.86 -2.05 3.70
C ARG A 55 12.49 -3.10 2.68
N ARG A 56 13.25 -4.19 2.64
CA ARG A 56 12.89 -5.34 1.83
C ARG A 56 11.92 -6.25 2.56
N PHE A 57 10.90 -6.75 1.85
CA PHE A 57 9.97 -7.73 2.38
C PHE A 57 10.70 -9.03 2.75
N VAL A 58 10.45 -9.51 3.97
CA VAL A 58 10.96 -10.79 4.47
C VAL A 58 9.78 -11.76 4.61
N PRO A 59 9.82 -12.96 4.00
CA PRO A 59 8.71 -13.92 4.06
C PRO A 59 8.23 -14.26 5.48
N ALA A 60 9.14 -14.28 6.46
CA ALA A 60 8.81 -14.54 7.86
C ALA A 60 7.78 -13.54 8.43
N TRP A 61 7.79 -12.28 7.97
CA TRP A 61 6.82 -11.26 8.42
C TRP A 61 5.40 -11.60 8.01
N PHE A 62 5.20 -12.43 6.98
CA PHE A 62 3.87 -12.80 6.52
C PHE A 62 3.05 -13.51 7.60
N ALA A 63 3.68 -14.24 8.52
CA ALA A 63 2.96 -14.90 9.60
C ALA A 63 2.21 -13.91 10.51
N ASP A 64 2.74 -12.69 10.65
CA ASP A 64 2.26 -11.68 11.59
C ASP A 64 1.37 -10.60 10.94
N ARG A 65 0.86 -10.86 9.73
CA ARG A 65 -0.02 -9.93 9.02
C ARG A 65 -1.40 -10.51 8.87
N ASP A 66 -2.41 -9.67 8.80
CA ASP A 66 -3.75 -10.12 8.42
C ASP A 66 -3.99 -9.91 6.92
N LEU A 67 -3.39 -8.87 6.36
CA LEU A 67 -3.54 -8.45 4.97
C LEU A 67 -2.21 -7.96 4.41
N VAL A 68 -1.89 -8.35 3.18
CA VAL A 68 -0.73 -7.87 2.42
C VAL A 68 -1.21 -7.36 1.06
N LEU A 69 -0.83 -6.12 0.75
CA LEU A 69 -1.34 -5.37 -0.38
C LEU A 69 -0.23 -5.19 -1.43
N ALA A 70 -0.41 -5.80 -2.59
CA ALA A 70 0.49 -5.64 -3.73
C ALA A 70 0.12 -4.39 -4.54
N MET A 71 1.13 -3.65 -4.97
CA MET A 71 0.92 -2.44 -5.79
C MET A 71 0.60 -2.79 -7.25
N ASP A 72 1.26 -3.83 -7.78
CA ASP A 72 1.16 -4.25 -9.18
C ASP A 72 1.18 -5.80 -9.30
N ALA A 73 0.91 -6.32 -10.49
CA ALA A 73 0.86 -7.75 -10.74
C ALA A 73 2.23 -8.43 -10.57
N HIS A 74 3.33 -7.72 -10.80
CA HIS A 74 4.69 -8.23 -10.62
C HIS A 74 5.02 -8.46 -9.14
N ASN A 75 4.64 -7.51 -8.28
CA ASN A 75 4.74 -7.55 -6.83
C ASN A 75 3.93 -8.73 -6.30
N LEU A 76 2.68 -8.85 -6.76
CA LEU A 76 1.79 -9.96 -6.39
C LEU A 76 2.38 -11.32 -6.79
N ALA A 77 2.88 -11.44 -8.02
CA ALA A 77 3.50 -12.67 -8.50
C ALA A 77 4.78 -13.03 -7.71
N THR A 78 5.58 -12.03 -7.33
CA THR A 78 6.78 -12.22 -6.51
C THR A 78 6.43 -12.70 -5.11
N LEU A 79 5.45 -12.08 -4.46
CA LEU A 79 4.95 -12.49 -3.15
C LEU A 79 4.40 -13.92 -3.19
N ARG A 80 3.56 -14.25 -4.18
CA ARG A 80 2.99 -15.60 -4.35
C ARG A 80 4.03 -16.70 -4.50
N ARG A 81 5.19 -16.41 -5.11
CA ARG A 81 6.28 -17.39 -5.24
C ARG A 81 7.04 -17.63 -3.94
N GLY A 82 7.09 -16.61 -3.07
CA GLY A 82 7.86 -16.64 -1.82
C GLY A 82 7.07 -17.03 -0.59
N LEU A 83 5.75 -17.19 -0.71
CA LEU A 83 4.84 -17.41 0.42
C LEU A 83 4.15 -18.78 0.37
N PRO A 84 3.64 -19.29 1.51
CA PRO A 84 2.92 -20.56 1.57
C PRO A 84 1.62 -20.55 0.74
N GLY A 85 1.09 -21.72 0.41
CA GLY A 85 -0.05 -21.85 -0.51
C GLY A 85 -1.38 -21.25 -0.02
N ASP A 86 -1.56 -21.13 1.30
CA ASP A 86 -2.71 -20.47 1.93
C ASP A 86 -2.59 -18.93 1.94
N ALA A 87 -1.44 -18.37 1.52
CA ALA A 87 -1.23 -16.93 1.46
C ALA A 87 -2.17 -16.21 0.49
N ALA A 88 -2.78 -16.94 -0.45
CA ALA A 88 -3.64 -16.37 -1.49
C ALA A 88 -4.84 -15.59 -0.91
N GLU A 89 -5.36 -15.98 0.26
CA GLU A 89 -6.51 -15.32 0.89
C GLU A 89 -6.16 -13.95 1.48
N ARG A 90 -4.89 -13.76 1.86
CA ARG A 90 -4.38 -12.56 2.52
C ARG A 90 -3.63 -11.63 1.58
N LEU A 91 -3.45 -12.02 0.31
CA LEU A 91 -2.82 -11.21 -0.73
C LEU A 91 -3.89 -10.56 -1.62
N ARG A 92 -3.95 -9.23 -1.61
CA ARG A 92 -4.86 -8.45 -2.46
C ARG A 92 -4.10 -7.36 -3.21
N MET A 93 -4.68 -6.88 -4.30
CA MET A 93 -4.18 -5.68 -4.96
C MET A 93 -4.59 -4.45 -4.15
N PHE A 94 -3.70 -3.47 -4.01
CA PHE A 94 -4.04 -2.23 -3.31
C PHE A 94 -5.12 -1.47 -4.07
N ALA A 95 -4.96 -1.35 -5.39
CA ALA A 95 -5.87 -0.58 -6.22
C ALA A 95 -7.27 -1.21 -6.34
N SER A 96 -7.45 -2.50 -6.06
CA SER A 96 -8.78 -3.14 -6.08
C SER A 96 -9.75 -2.60 -5.02
N PHE A 97 -9.24 -1.90 -4.01
CA PHE A 97 -10.10 -1.24 -3.02
C PHE A 97 -10.67 0.09 -3.52
N ALA A 98 -10.22 0.64 -4.64
CA ALA A 98 -10.85 1.84 -5.21
C ALA A 98 -12.30 1.52 -5.65
N PRO A 99 -13.28 2.41 -5.39
CA PRO A 99 -14.66 2.17 -5.79
C PRO A 99 -14.81 1.86 -7.28
N GLY A 100 -15.37 0.69 -7.61
CA GLY A 100 -15.59 0.24 -8.98
C GLY A 100 -14.35 -0.33 -9.69
N ALA A 101 -13.21 -0.45 -9.01
CA ALA A 101 -12.02 -1.08 -9.57
C ALA A 101 -12.19 -2.61 -9.65
N PRO A 102 -11.63 -3.26 -10.68
CA PRO A 102 -11.54 -4.72 -10.73
C PRO A 102 -10.55 -5.26 -9.69
N ASP A 103 -10.64 -6.55 -9.37
CA ASP A 103 -9.77 -7.22 -8.38
C ASP A 103 -8.28 -7.22 -8.75
N ASP A 104 -7.96 -7.10 -10.04
CA ASP A 104 -6.60 -7.05 -10.58
C ASP A 104 -6.11 -5.63 -10.88
N ALA A 105 -6.83 -4.59 -10.44
CA ALA A 105 -6.41 -3.20 -10.63
C ALA A 105 -5.03 -2.95 -10.02
N GLU A 106 -4.16 -2.30 -10.81
CA GLU A 106 -2.77 -2.01 -10.45
C GLU A 106 -2.59 -0.51 -10.13
N VAL A 107 -1.66 -0.22 -9.23
CA VAL A 107 -1.10 1.12 -9.06
C VAL A 107 0.08 1.25 -10.03
N PRO A 108 0.04 2.17 -11.01
CA PRO A 108 1.10 2.29 -11.98
C PRO A 108 2.39 2.80 -11.33
N ASP A 109 3.54 2.42 -11.91
CA ASP A 109 4.85 2.87 -11.46
C ASP A 109 5.13 4.33 -11.91
N PRO A 110 5.23 5.31 -10.98
CA PRO A 110 5.47 6.71 -11.33
C PRO A 110 6.93 7.04 -11.64
N TYR A 111 7.85 6.09 -11.46
CA TYR A 111 9.29 6.33 -11.62
C TYR A 111 9.73 6.20 -13.07
N TYR A 112 9.17 5.22 -13.76
CA TYR A 112 9.56 4.82 -15.12
C TYR A 112 8.37 4.72 -16.08
N GLY A 113 7.14 4.79 -15.58
CA GLY A 113 5.92 4.76 -16.38
C GLY A 113 5.50 6.14 -16.87
N ASP A 114 4.38 6.17 -17.59
CA ASP A 114 3.78 7.39 -18.14
C ASP A 114 2.99 8.19 -17.08
N ALA A 115 2.62 7.56 -15.96
CA ALA A 115 1.83 8.18 -14.91
C ALA A 115 2.69 9.04 -13.98
N GLY A 116 2.19 10.23 -13.63
CA GLY A 116 2.84 11.12 -12.68
C GLY A 116 2.67 10.68 -11.22
N PHE A 117 3.53 11.20 -10.32
CA PHE A 117 3.39 10.97 -8.88
C PHE A 117 2.03 11.43 -8.33
N ASP A 118 1.49 12.54 -8.84
CA ASP A 118 0.17 13.05 -8.45
C ASP A 118 -0.97 12.13 -8.88
N GLU A 119 -0.93 11.60 -10.09
CA GLU A 119 -1.95 10.68 -10.61
C GLU A 119 -1.94 9.36 -9.82
N VAL A 120 -0.74 8.88 -9.47
CA VAL A 120 -0.57 7.71 -8.59
C VAL A 120 -1.10 8.02 -7.19
N LEU A 121 -0.85 9.21 -6.65
CA LEU A 121 -1.33 9.60 -5.34
C LEU A 121 -2.86 9.71 -5.29
N ASP A 122 -3.50 10.23 -6.35
CA ASP A 122 -4.97 10.26 -6.49
C ASP A 122 -5.57 8.84 -6.45
N LEU A 123 -4.96 7.90 -7.17
CA LEU A 123 -5.39 6.51 -7.12
C LEU A 123 -5.20 5.93 -5.72
N ILE A 124 -4.06 6.20 -5.09
CA ILE A 124 -3.75 5.72 -3.76
C ILE A 124 -4.79 6.21 -2.73
N GLU A 125 -5.17 7.49 -2.77
CA GLU A 125 -6.19 8.06 -1.89
C GLU A 125 -7.56 7.39 -2.09
N ARG A 126 -7.99 7.18 -3.33
CA ARG A 126 -9.26 6.49 -3.63
C ARG A 126 -9.25 5.05 -3.09
N SER A 127 -8.15 4.34 -3.29
CA SER A 127 -7.98 2.96 -2.81
C SER A 127 -7.92 2.88 -1.29
N ALA A 128 -7.19 3.81 -0.64
CA ALA A 128 -7.11 3.88 0.82
C ALA A 128 -8.49 4.11 1.44
N LYS A 129 -9.28 5.06 0.92
CA LYS A 129 -10.65 5.32 1.38
C LYS A 129 -11.55 4.10 1.29
N GLY A 130 -11.47 3.36 0.17
CA GLY A 130 -12.24 2.13 0.01
C GLY A 130 -11.78 1.01 0.94
N LEU A 131 -10.47 0.89 1.18
CA LEU A 131 -9.92 -0.08 2.13
C LEU A 131 -10.36 0.24 3.57
N VAL A 132 -10.25 1.50 4.00
CA VAL A 132 -10.67 1.94 5.33
C VAL A 132 -12.15 1.66 5.57
N ARG A 133 -13.00 1.89 4.56
CA ARG A 133 -14.41 1.52 4.64
C ARG A 133 -14.61 0.01 4.82
N ALA A 134 -13.92 -0.81 4.04
CA ALA A 134 -14.01 -2.27 4.15
C ALA A 134 -13.51 -2.77 5.52
N LEU A 135 -12.49 -2.14 6.09
CA LEU A 135 -11.99 -2.45 7.43
C LEU A 135 -12.98 -2.03 8.51
N GLY A 136 -13.63 -0.87 8.39
CA GLY A 136 -14.70 -0.44 9.31
C GLY A 136 -15.86 -1.43 9.34
N ASP A 137 -16.33 -1.87 8.17
CA ASP A 137 -17.37 -2.88 8.04
C ASP A 137 -16.96 -4.22 8.70
N LEU A 138 -15.69 -4.63 8.55
CA LEU A 138 -15.14 -5.85 9.15
C LEU A 138 -15.02 -5.77 10.67
N LEU A 139 -14.60 -4.60 11.19
CA LEU A 139 -14.37 -4.36 12.62
C LEU A 139 -15.65 -3.98 13.37
N GLY A 140 -16.75 -3.74 12.64
CA GLY A 140 -18.06 -3.39 13.21
C GLY A 140 -18.13 -1.96 13.75
N THR A 141 -17.42 -1.03 13.11
CA THR A 141 -17.27 0.37 13.51
C THR A 141 -17.82 1.32 12.47
#